data_AF-A0A6G1CRY4-F1
#
_entry.id   AF-A0A6G1CRY4-F1
#
_cell.length_a   1.000
_cell.length_b   1.000
_cell.length_c   1.000
_cell.angle_alpha   90.00
_cell.angle_beta   90.00
_cell.angle_gamma   90.00
#
_symmetry.space_group_name_H-M   'P 1'
#
loop_
_entity.id
_entity.type
_entity.pdbx_description
1 polymer ?
#
loop_
_entity_poly.entity_id
_entity_poly.type
_entity_poly.pdbx_seq_one_letter_code
_entity_poly.pdbx_strand_id
1 'polypeptide(L)'
;MELDHIEECFKKITLVATVVEGWPEVTIEQAAVAITAELGFPRSEFSVHNFAPENIIIGFASKQLRDTTMERRELSHSFTLLLKPWNRLA
;
A
#
# COMPACT_ATOMS: atom_id res chain seq x y z
N MET A 1 11.82 -10.95 22.54
CA MET A 1 10.73 -10.49 21.67
C MET A 1 11.28 -10.55 20.27
N GLU A 2 11.12 -11.72 19.67
CA GLU A 2 11.86 -12.19 18.49
C GLU A 2 11.43 -11.43 17.23
N LEU A 3 12.39 -11.13 16.34
CA LEU A 3 12.18 -10.40 15.09
C LEU A 3 11.02 -10.94 14.26
N ASP A 4 10.73 -12.24 14.38
CA ASP A 4 9.60 -12.90 13.74
C ASP A 4 8.25 -12.30 14.15
N HIS A 5 8.08 -11.91 15.42
CA HIS A 5 6.83 -11.32 15.90
C HIS A 5 6.58 -9.93 15.30
N ILE A 6 7.64 -9.15 15.10
CA ILE A 6 7.56 -7.83 14.45
C ILE A 6 7.25 -8.02 12.96
N GLU A 7 7.89 -8.99 12.31
CA GLU A 7 7.62 -9.32 10.90
C GLU A 7 6.17 -9.78 10.68
N GLU A 8 5.65 -10.64 11.57
CA GLU A 8 4.25 -11.06 11.56
C GLU A 8 3.27 -9.90 11.78
N CYS A 9 3.59 -8.98 12.69
CA CYS A 9 2.81 -7.76 12.88
C CYS A 9 2.83 -6.89 11.62
N PHE A 10 3.99 -6.71 11.00
CA PHE A 10 4.16 -5.91 9.79
C PHE A 10 3.35 -6.47 8.61
N LYS A 11 3.37 -7.80 8.42
CA LYS A 11 2.55 -8.49 7.40
C LYS A 11 1.04 -8.25 7.57
N LYS A 12 0.57 -8.12 8.81
CA LYS A 12 -0.87 -7.93 9.11
C LYS A 12 -1.38 -6.54 8.75
N ILE A 13 -0.49 -5.55 8.68
CA ILE A 13 -0.85 -4.15 8.46
C ILE A 13 -0.27 -3.56 7.18
N THR A 14 0.40 -4.35 6.34
CA THR A 14 1.13 -3.82 5.18
C THR A 14 0.68 -4.46 3.86
N LEU A 15 0.60 -3.63 2.81
CA LEU A 15 0.47 -4.06 1.42
C LEU A 15 1.62 -3.49 0.58
N VAL A 16 1.93 -4.18 -0.50
CA VAL A 16 2.73 -3.65 -1.60
C VAL A 16 1.76 -3.22 -2.70
N ALA A 17 1.94 -2.02 -3.23
CA ALA A 17 1.26 -1.58 -4.43
C ALA A 17 2.26 -1.44 -5.57
N THR A 18 2.01 -2.14 -6.68
CA THR A 18 2.80 -2.01 -7.91
C THR A 18 2.10 -1.04 -8.85
N VAL A 19 2.82 -0.02 -9.34
CA VAL A 19 2.34 0.90 -10.36
C VAL A 19 2.45 0.21 -11.72
N VAL A 20 1.34 0.09 -12.45
CA VAL A 20 1.31 -0.58 -13.78
C VAL A 20 1.04 0.37 -14.94
N GLU A 21 0.36 1.48 -14.68
CA GLU A 21 -0.07 2.43 -15.72
C GLU A 21 0.14 3.87 -15.26
N GLY A 22 1.38 4.22 -14.86
CA GLY A 22 1.74 5.57 -14.40
C GLY A 22 2.86 6.16 -15.25
N TRP A 23 2.68 7.40 -15.71
CA TRP A 23 3.70 8.13 -16.49
C TRP A 23 4.03 9.47 -15.81
N PRO A 24 5.30 9.90 -15.71
CA PRO A 24 6.55 9.13 -15.86
C PRO A 24 7.08 8.53 -14.54
N GLU A 25 6.60 8.94 -13.37
CA GLU A 25 6.91 8.31 -12.08
C GLU A 25 5.82 8.70 -11.09
N VAL A 26 5.15 7.73 -10.47
CA VAL A 26 4.14 8.01 -9.44
C VAL A 26 4.85 8.32 -8.13
N THR A 27 4.69 9.54 -7.64
CA THR A 27 5.24 9.94 -6.34
C THR A 27 4.46 9.33 -5.18
N ILE A 28 5.09 9.23 -4.01
CA ILE A 28 4.45 8.81 -2.74
C ILE A 28 3.20 9.64 -2.46
N GLU A 29 3.25 10.94 -2.72
CA GLU A 29 2.14 11.87 -2.47
C GLU A 29 0.97 11.60 -3.41
N GLN A 30 1.24 11.40 -4.71
CA GLN A 30 0.21 11.03 -5.68
C GLN A 30 -0.44 9.68 -5.32
N ALA A 31 0.34 8.69 -4.91
CA ALA A 31 -0.19 7.40 -4.46
C ALA A 31 -1.05 7.56 -3.20
N ALA A 32 -0.63 8.40 -2.24
CA ALA A 32 -1.43 8.67 -1.04
C ALA A 32 -2.76 9.37 -1.38
N VAL A 33 -2.75 10.32 -2.32
CA VAL A 33 -3.97 10.97 -2.83
C VAL A 33 -4.91 9.95 -3.48
N ALA A 34 -4.38 9.06 -4.32
CA ALA A 34 -5.18 8.01 -4.97
C ALA A 34 -5.79 7.05 -3.93
N ILE A 35 -5.03 6.61 -2.93
CA ILE A 35 -5.52 5.74 -1.84
C ILE A 35 -6.64 6.44 -1.06
N THR A 36 -6.48 7.71 -0.70
CA THR A 36 -7.53 8.48 -0.01
C THR A 36 -8.76 8.67 -0.89
N ALA A 37 -8.60 8.93 -2.19
CA ALA A 37 -9.72 9.11 -3.11
C ALA A 37 -10.52 7.82 -3.32
N GLU A 38 -9.85 6.69 -3.51
CA GLU A 38 -10.49 5.41 -3.84
C GLU A 38 -11.06 4.68 -2.60
N LEU A 39 -10.40 4.83 -1.43
CA LEU A 39 -10.80 4.12 -0.20
C LEU A 39 -11.54 5.01 0.80
N GLY A 40 -11.46 6.34 0.66
CA GLY A 40 -12.06 7.28 1.61
C GLY A 40 -11.35 7.34 2.97
N PHE A 41 -10.15 6.75 3.08
CA PHE A 41 -9.40 6.77 4.34
C PHE A 41 -8.64 8.09 4.51
N PRO A 42 -8.69 8.70 5.70
CA PRO A 42 -7.89 9.88 5.97
C PRO A 42 -6.40 9.54 6.00
N ARG A 43 -5.55 10.50 5.65
CA ARG A 43 -4.09 10.32 5.54
C ARG A 43 -3.42 9.85 6.83
N SER A 44 -4.06 10.06 7.99
CA SER A 44 -3.61 9.59 9.31
C SER A 44 -3.74 8.08 9.52
N GLU A 45 -4.55 7.39 8.72
CA GLU A 45 -4.86 5.96 8.89
C GLU A 45 -3.93 5.04 8.09
N PHE A 46 -3.01 5.61 7.31
CA PHE A 46 -2.02 4.85 6.56
C PHE A 46 -0.76 5.69 6.30
N SER A 47 0.29 5.02 5.82
CA SER A 47 1.54 5.61 5.39
C SER A 47 1.98 4.97 4.09
N VAL A 48 2.64 5.76 3.23
CA VAL A 48 3.12 5.31 1.93
C VAL A 48 4.63 5.53 1.90
N HIS A 49 5.38 4.52 1.47
CA HIS A 49 6.84 4.54 1.43
C HIS A 49 7.33 3.98 0.10
N ASN A 50 8.43 4.53 -0.40
CA ASN A 50 9.11 3.96 -1.56
C ASN A 50 9.75 2.62 -1.19
N PHE A 51 9.59 1.62 -2.07
CA PHE A 51 10.22 0.32 -1.90
C PHE A 51 11.11 -0.03 -3.11
N ALA A 52 10.59 0.16 -4.32
CA ALA A 52 11.31 0.07 -5.58
C ALA A 52 10.75 1.09 -6.58
N PRO A 53 11.37 1.32 -7.75
CA PRO A 53 10.91 2.34 -8.71
C PRO A 53 9.42 2.21 -9.09
N GLU A 54 8.90 0.98 -9.17
CA GLU A 54 7.51 0.69 -9.52
C GLU A 54 6.68 0.15 -8.34
N ASN A 55 7.29 0.02 -7.15
CA ASN A 55 6.63 -0.58 -5.98
C ASN A 55 6.68 0.36 -4.79
N ILE A 56 5.52 0.56 -4.16
CA ILE A 56 5.38 1.30 -2.92
C ILE A 56 4.85 0.37 -1.81
N ILE A 57 5.25 0.65 -0.59
CA ILE A 57 4.71 0.01 0.61
C ILE A 57 3.62 0.90 1.19
N ILE A 58 2.47 0.30 1.48
CA ILE A 58 1.36 0.94 2.18
C ILE A 58 1.22 0.28 3.55
N GLY A 59 1.56 1.01 4.62
CA GLY A 59 1.35 0.58 6.00
C GLY A 59 0.09 1.19 6.57
N PHE A 60 -0.83 0.38 7.07
CA PHE A 60 -2.13 0.79 7.62
C PHE A 60 -2.10 0.85 9.15
N ALA A 61 -2.92 1.71 9.74
CA ALA A 61 -3.07 1.81 11.19
C ALA A 61 -3.74 0.57 11.81
N SER A 62 -4.48 -0.22 11.02
CA SER A 62 -5.12 -1.45 11.48
C SER A 62 -5.18 -2.52 10.40
N LYS A 63 -5.25 -3.79 10.84
CA LYS A 63 -5.49 -4.94 9.97
C LYS A 63 -6.80 -4.81 9.20
N GLN A 64 -7.84 -4.25 9.82
CA GLN A 64 -9.14 -4.08 9.18
C GLN A 64 -9.04 -3.20 7.93
N LEU A 65 -8.37 -2.05 8.03
CA LEU A 65 -8.15 -1.15 6.88
C LEU A 65 -7.33 -1.83 5.78
N ARG A 66 -6.29 -2.56 6.17
CA ARG A 66 -5.48 -3.35 5.24
C ARG A 66 -6.33 -4.38 4.50
N ASP A 67 -7.17 -5.12 5.21
CA ASP A 67 -8.00 -6.18 4.63
C ASP A 67 -9.08 -5.59 3.71
N THR A 68 -9.76 -4.52 4.12
CA THR A 68 -10.71 -3.77 3.25
C THR A 68 -10.04 -3.26 1.98
N THR A 69 -8.80 -2.76 2.07
CA THR A 69 -8.04 -2.32 0.90
C THR A 69 -7.74 -3.50 -0.03
N MET A 70 -7.34 -4.65 0.54
CA MET A 70 -7.00 -5.85 -0.23
C MET A 70 -8.18 -6.44 -1.01
N GLU A 71 -9.42 -6.24 -0.54
CA GLU A 71 -10.64 -6.67 -1.25
C GLU A 71 -10.78 -6.01 -2.63
N ARG A 72 -10.27 -4.78 -2.79
CA ARG A 72 -10.32 -4.05 -4.07
C ARG A 72 -9.36 -4.63 -5.11
N ARG A 73 -8.26 -5.27 -4.68
CA ARG A 73 -7.14 -5.82 -5.49
C ARG A 73 -6.39 -4.82 -6.37
N GLU A 74 -7.05 -3.78 -6.84
CA GLU A 74 -6.51 -2.67 -7.61
C GLU A 74 -7.18 -1.35 -7.20
N LEU A 75 -6.43 -0.25 -7.34
CA LEU A 75 -6.96 1.10 -7.21
C LEU A 75 -6.66 1.85 -8.51
N SER A 76 -7.72 2.37 -9.13
CA SER A 76 -7.63 3.00 -10.44
C SER A 76 -7.85 4.50 -10.30
N HIS A 77 -6.81 5.27 -10.59
CA HIS A 77 -6.82 6.73 -10.59
C HIS A 77 -6.29 7.24 -11.95
N SER A 78 -5.56 8.35 -11.97
CA SER A 78 -4.73 8.74 -13.13
C SER A 78 -3.60 7.74 -13.44
N PHE A 79 -3.45 6.71 -12.60
CA PHE A 79 -2.60 5.54 -12.75
C PHE A 79 -3.23 4.35 -12.02
N THR A 80 -2.77 3.14 -12.32
CA THR A 80 -3.26 1.89 -11.71
C THR A 80 -2.28 1.38 -10.66
N LEU A 81 -2.77 1.10 -9.45
CA LEU A 81 -2.05 0.45 -8.35
C LEU A 81 -2.56 -0.99 -8.17
N LEU A 82 -1.70 -1.98 -8.40
CA LEU A 82 -2.00 -3.39 -8.10
C LEU A 82 -1.58 -3.73 -6.68
N LEU A 83 -2.55 -4.12 -5.86
CA LEU A 83 -2.37 -4.41 -4.45
C LEU A 83 -1.99 -5.87 -4.22
N LYS A 84 -0.91 -6.10 -3.47
CA LYS A 84 -0.41 -7.42 -3.12
C LYS A 84 -0.10 -7.48 -1.62
N PRO A 85 -0.27 -8.64 -0.95
CA PRO A 85 0.24 -8.82 0.39
C PRO A 85 1.75 -8.58 0.42
N TRP A 86 2.24 -7.87 1.44
CA TRP A 86 3.68 -7.75 1.62
C TRP A 86 4.27 -9.13 1.91
N ASN A 87 5.26 -9.52 1.11
CA ASN A 87 6.07 -10.69 1.34
C ASN A 87 7.55 -10.29 1.22
N ARG A 88 8.42 -11.03 1.88
CA ARG A 88 9.86 -10.73 1.97
C ARG A 88 10.62 -10.98 0.66
N LEU A 89 9.94 -11.46 -0.38
CA LEU A 89 10.49 -11.87 -1.68
C LEU A 89 10.00 -10.98 -2.83
N ALA A 90 9.19 -9.96 -2.55
CA ALA A 90 8.70 -8.99 -3.51
C ALA A 90 9.71 -7.87 -3.73
#